data_AF-A0A374VMX7-F1
#
_entry.id   AF-A0A374VMX7-F1
#
_cell.length_a   1.000
_cell.length_b   1.000
_cell.length_c   1.000
_cell.angle_alpha   90.00
_cell.angle_beta   90.00
_cell.angle_gamma   90.00
#
_symmetry.space_group_name_H-M   'P 1'
#
loop_
_entity.id
_entity.type
_entity.pdbx_description
1 polymer ?
#
loop_
_entity_poly.entity_id
_entity_poly.type
_entity_poly.pdbx_seq_one_letter_code
_entity_poly.pdbx_strand_id
1 'polypeptide(L)'
;MKAYGRKWFVRWVAAFVSIVLFGTYLGSLSMNTLTVSAICCRKDGFDKSRYTLTGNVAQDVATIAKSQAGRTCSDFGYSGVDYGAWCDEYVADCLENAGCDDSIVAHGGTVADFEKKMRKRGAVVVSSPQPGDLLFFSWSHVEIVTRVEGGTVYCAGGNNQGKTYPGGRCAGERNAQSVAKSMGGSIRLYLRPNYPNPNPDPPKPSKWYDSYPLVDVGSDFCAFIINTEAWKNITNESNSNVLMRNETGYAEQVWKFIRNDDGSYRIINCRTGDALDRGGSDNNVYVSPDCGNDYQSWYIYGESGAYFFKPKNSDNVMDISSGSVEDGANVGMFEWNGTTAQKFQIWKLDVWTNLGLIQNVGTNFYAYLINVYAWKHITNENNDNVLMRNETAYAEQVWKFIRNDDGSYKIVNCKTGKVIDWDDKSGNVYVNSDNGNDFQKWYIYGESGAYILKPKNSSCVLDITSGSVNDGANVQIYNWNGTTAQKFQIWKLDYTPVLPGDLNSDNTLTTADAVLLQRYLLQERTLTQSQWQTADLNADGTVNGFDLALLRQKLVG
;
A
#
# COMPACT_ATOMS: atom_id res chain seq x y z
N MET A 1 -0.75 17.07 43.67
CA MET A 1 0.47 16.24 43.80
C MET A 1 0.99 15.92 42.42
N LYS A 2 2.31 16.10 42.25
CA LYS A 2 3.12 16.16 41.03
C LYS A 2 2.69 15.31 39.83
N ALA A 3 2.62 15.97 38.68
CA ALA A 3 2.76 15.39 37.35
C ALA A 3 4.20 14.91 37.13
N TYR A 4 4.44 13.60 37.03
CA TYR A 4 5.65 13.00 36.43
C TYR A 4 5.36 11.51 36.18
N GLY A 5 5.15 11.12 34.92
CA GLY A 5 4.92 9.70 34.64
C GLY A 5 4.53 9.36 33.21
N ARG A 6 5.12 9.98 32.17
CA ARG A 6 4.93 9.52 30.78
C ARG A 6 6.06 9.95 29.82
N LYS A 7 7.31 9.92 30.29
CA LYS A 7 8.51 10.05 29.43
C LYS A 7 9.54 8.93 29.60
N TRP A 8 9.25 7.91 30.41
CA TRP A 8 10.23 6.86 30.76
C TRP A 8 10.04 5.50 30.06
N PHE A 9 8.96 5.30 29.30
CA PHE A 9 8.71 4.01 28.63
C PHE A 9 9.19 3.95 27.17
N VAL A 10 9.36 5.09 26.50
CA VAL A 10 9.76 5.16 25.08
C VAL A 10 11.28 5.06 24.88
N ARG A 11 12.09 5.30 25.92
CA ARG A 11 13.56 5.27 25.82
C ARG A 11 14.20 3.89 26.04
N TRP A 12 13.50 2.92 26.65
CA TRP A 12 14.06 1.59 26.89
C TRP A 12 13.76 0.57 25.77
N VAL A 13 12.72 0.78 24.97
CA VAL A 13 12.41 -0.10 23.82
C VAL A 13 13.39 0.14 22.65
N ALA A 14 13.85 1.39 22.44
CA ALA A 14 14.86 1.72 21.44
C ALA A 14 16.27 1.17 21.77
N ALA A 15 16.60 1.02 23.07
CA ALA A 15 17.88 0.49 23.50
C ALA A 15 17.94 -1.06 23.47
N PHE A 16 16.81 -1.75 23.68
CA PHE A 16 16.79 -3.21 23.68
C PHE A 16 16.70 -3.83 22.27
N VAL A 17 16.16 -3.11 21.28
CA VAL A 17 16.23 -3.53 19.87
C VAL A 17 17.61 -3.26 19.26
N SER A 18 18.37 -2.30 19.80
CA SER A 18 19.74 -2.01 19.34
C SER A 18 20.81 -2.96 19.91
N ILE A 19 20.49 -3.76 20.95
CA ILE A 19 21.42 -4.73 21.56
C ILE A 19 21.16 -6.17 21.06
N VAL A 20 19.97 -6.48 20.53
CA VAL A 20 19.71 -7.75 19.82
C VAL A 20 20.19 -7.69 18.36
N LEU A 21 20.51 -6.50 17.84
CA LEU A 21 21.12 -6.30 16.52
C LEU A 21 22.66 -6.26 16.51
N PHE A 22 23.33 -6.47 17.65
CA PHE A 22 24.80 -6.62 17.73
C PHE A 22 25.27 -8.07 17.95
N GLY A 23 24.34 -9.04 17.93
CA GLY A 23 24.62 -10.47 18.16
C GLY A 23 24.53 -11.37 16.93
N THR A 24 24.10 -10.88 15.76
CA THR A 24 23.97 -11.69 14.53
C THR A 24 24.50 -11.00 13.26
N TYR A 25 25.19 -9.86 13.37
CA TYR A 25 25.96 -9.28 12.26
C TYR A 25 27.31 -9.99 11.99
N LEU A 26 27.32 -11.32 12.13
CA LEU A 26 28.37 -12.22 11.64
C LEU A 26 27.84 -13.23 10.62
N GLY A 27 26.60 -13.06 10.13
CA GLY A 27 25.96 -13.97 9.16
C GLY A 27 25.68 -13.41 7.76
N SER A 28 25.96 -12.13 7.49
CA SER A 28 25.81 -11.57 6.15
C SER A 28 26.85 -10.48 5.87
N LEU A 29 28.12 -10.79 6.15
CA LEU A 29 29.10 -10.43 5.14
C LEU A 29 28.64 -11.14 3.89
N SER A 30 28.26 -10.39 2.86
CA SER A 30 28.28 -10.90 1.50
C SER A 30 29.62 -11.61 1.36
N MET A 31 29.56 -12.94 1.42
CA MET A 31 30.60 -13.75 0.85
C MET A 31 30.45 -13.58 -0.66
N ASN A 32 30.92 -12.42 -1.15
CA ASN A 32 31.72 -12.35 -2.36
C ASN A 32 32.92 -13.28 -2.13
N THR A 33 32.65 -14.58 -2.04
CA THR A 33 33.66 -15.59 -1.96
C THR A 33 34.08 -15.84 -3.39
N LEU A 34 35.28 -15.34 -3.65
CA LEU A 34 36.12 -15.65 -4.79
C LEU A 34 35.72 -14.91 -6.07
N THR A 35 36.33 -13.74 -6.21
CA THR A 35 37.11 -13.39 -7.40
C THR A 35 37.61 -14.67 -8.08
N VAL A 36 36.89 -15.14 -9.10
CA VAL A 36 37.35 -16.23 -9.96
C VAL A 36 38.56 -15.68 -10.71
N SER A 37 39.73 -15.89 -10.12
CA SER A 37 40.99 -15.86 -10.83
C SER A 37 41.09 -17.20 -11.57
N ALA A 38 40.27 -17.39 -12.61
CA ALA A 38 40.51 -18.46 -13.57
C ALA A 38 41.67 -18.03 -14.47
N ILE A 39 42.86 -17.92 -13.88
CA ILE A 39 44.11 -17.59 -14.57
C ILE A 39 44.68 -18.85 -15.25
N CYS A 40 44.01 -20.00 -15.15
CA CYS A 40 44.50 -21.23 -15.74
C CYS A 40 44.41 -21.23 -17.27
N CYS A 41 45.41 -21.80 -17.92
CA CYS A 41 45.58 -21.82 -19.37
C CYS A 41 46.29 -23.11 -19.79
N ARG A 42 46.43 -23.33 -21.11
CA ARG A 42 47.19 -24.45 -21.66
C ARG A 42 48.60 -24.59 -21.07
N LYS A 43 49.32 -23.49 -20.79
CA LYS A 43 50.65 -23.51 -20.16
C LYS A 43 50.66 -24.11 -18.74
N ASP A 44 49.57 -23.91 -18.00
CA ASP A 44 49.41 -24.39 -16.63
C ASP A 44 48.70 -25.76 -16.57
N GLY A 45 48.48 -26.40 -17.73
CA GLY A 45 47.79 -27.69 -17.83
C GLY A 45 46.32 -27.65 -17.41
N PHE A 46 45.69 -26.46 -17.42
CA PHE A 46 44.32 -26.27 -16.94
C PHE A 46 44.09 -26.80 -15.50
N ASP A 47 45.05 -26.64 -14.59
CA ASP A 47 44.92 -26.88 -13.14
C ASP A 47 43.66 -26.21 -12.53
N LYS A 48 42.57 -26.99 -12.49
CA LYS A 48 41.26 -26.60 -11.98
C LYS A 48 41.20 -26.52 -10.45
N SER A 49 42.27 -26.85 -9.73
CA SER A 49 42.33 -26.70 -8.26
C SER A 49 42.38 -25.24 -7.80
N ARG A 50 42.64 -24.31 -8.72
CA ARG A 50 42.87 -22.88 -8.44
C ARG A 50 41.61 -22.01 -8.47
N TYR A 51 40.48 -22.57 -8.86
CA TYR A 51 39.20 -21.87 -8.93
C TYR A 51 38.04 -22.83 -8.69
N THR A 52 36.86 -22.27 -8.39
CA THR A 52 35.62 -23.03 -8.22
C THR A 52 34.64 -22.58 -9.29
N LEU A 53 34.05 -23.55 -9.98
CA LEU A 53 32.99 -23.31 -10.96
C LEU A 53 31.65 -23.20 -10.24
N THR A 54 30.78 -22.33 -10.74
CA THR A 54 29.44 -22.12 -10.16
C THR A 54 28.47 -23.26 -10.51
N GLY A 55 28.79 -24.05 -11.54
CA GLY A 55 27.90 -25.06 -12.11
C GLY A 55 27.01 -24.52 -13.23
N ASN A 56 27.03 -23.20 -13.46
CA ASN A 56 26.46 -22.57 -14.66
C ASN A 56 27.59 -22.31 -15.66
N VAL A 57 27.76 -23.26 -16.60
CA VAL A 57 28.87 -23.24 -17.56
C VAL A 57 28.90 -21.93 -18.35
N ALA A 58 27.77 -21.40 -18.80
CA ALA A 58 27.72 -20.17 -19.58
C ALA A 58 28.21 -18.95 -18.78
N GLN A 59 27.81 -18.85 -17.51
CA GLN A 59 28.26 -17.79 -16.61
C GLN A 59 29.74 -17.94 -16.21
N ASP A 60 30.19 -19.18 -16.03
CA ASP A 60 31.58 -19.49 -15.75
C ASP A 60 32.47 -19.08 -16.93
N VAL A 61 32.09 -19.40 -18.17
CA VAL A 61 32.79 -18.96 -19.41
C VAL A 61 32.93 -17.43 -19.47
N ALA A 62 31.83 -16.70 -19.25
CA ALA A 62 31.83 -15.24 -19.22
C ALA A 62 32.76 -14.68 -18.14
N THR A 63 32.78 -15.29 -16.96
CA THR A 63 33.62 -14.87 -15.83
C THR A 63 35.10 -15.13 -16.11
N ILE A 64 35.43 -16.32 -16.63
CA ILE A 64 36.78 -16.69 -17.04
C ILE A 64 37.30 -15.72 -18.11
N ALA A 65 36.49 -15.44 -19.14
CA ALA A 65 36.88 -14.53 -20.21
C ALA A 65 37.29 -13.15 -19.66
N LYS A 66 36.48 -12.58 -18.76
CA LYS A 66 36.78 -11.29 -18.11
C LYS A 66 38.07 -11.31 -17.32
N SER A 67 38.35 -12.40 -16.58
CA SER A 67 39.53 -12.48 -15.71
C SER A 67 40.85 -12.56 -16.47
N GLN A 68 40.83 -12.85 -17.78
CA GLN A 68 42.05 -12.92 -18.60
C GLN A 68 42.57 -11.57 -19.11
N ALA A 69 41.93 -10.45 -18.76
CA ALA A 69 42.31 -9.13 -19.24
C ALA A 69 43.82 -8.86 -19.06
N GLY A 70 44.48 -8.40 -20.13
CA GLY A 70 45.90 -8.07 -20.15
C GLY A 70 46.85 -9.22 -20.50
N ARG A 71 46.39 -10.48 -20.48
CA ARG A 71 47.21 -11.65 -20.87
C ARG A 71 47.54 -11.68 -22.35
N THR A 72 48.65 -12.30 -22.68
CA THR A 72 49.22 -12.41 -24.04
C THR A 72 49.20 -13.85 -24.53
N CYS A 73 49.36 -14.05 -25.84
CA CYS A 73 49.51 -15.38 -26.46
C CYS A 73 50.55 -16.27 -25.73
N SER A 74 51.69 -15.70 -25.32
CA SER A 74 52.73 -16.41 -24.55
C SER A 74 52.31 -16.79 -23.13
N ASP A 75 51.40 -16.03 -22.51
CA ASP A 75 50.88 -16.36 -21.18
C ASP A 75 49.94 -17.56 -21.20
N PHE A 76 49.31 -17.85 -22.34
CA PHE A 76 48.51 -19.05 -22.54
C PHE A 76 49.34 -20.26 -23.00
N GLY A 77 50.55 -20.03 -23.52
CA GLY A 77 51.39 -21.10 -24.05
C GLY A 77 50.96 -21.60 -25.42
N TYR A 78 50.26 -20.77 -26.21
CA TYR A 78 49.95 -21.09 -27.59
C TYR A 78 51.24 -21.06 -28.42
N SER A 79 51.69 -22.22 -28.88
CA SER A 79 52.86 -22.37 -29.77
C SER A 79 52.41 -22.97 -31.10
N GLY A 80 52.91 -22.43 -32.21
CA GLY A 80 52.62 -22.96 -33.56
C GLY A 80 51.26 -22.60 -34.16
N VAL A 81 50.41 -21.82 -33.46
CA VAL A 81 49.33 -21.06 -34.11
C VAL A 81 49.96 -19.79 -34.70
N ASP A 82 49.68 -19.49 -35.96
CA ASP A 82 50.18 -18.28 -36.62
C ASP A 82 49.98 -17.09 -35.67
N TYR A 83 51.09 -16.41 -35.30
CA TYR A 83 51.14 -15.30 -34.35
C TYR A 83 50.16 -14.14 -34.63
N GLY A 84 49.40 -14.20 -35.73
CA GLY A 84 48.39 -13.24 -36.14
C GLY A 84 46.95 -13.51 -35.66
N ALA A 85 46.56 -14.74 -35.30
CA ALA A 85 45.14 -15.07 -35.03
C ALA A 85 44.95 -16.18 -33.99
N TRP A 86 44.71 -15.82 -32.72
CA TRP A 86 44.46 -16.77 -31.61
C TRP A 86 43.17 -16.50 -30.82
N CYS A 87 42.26 -15.67 -31.36
CA CYS A 87 41.01 -15.30 -30.68
C CYS A 87 40.08 -16.51 -30.47
N ASP A 88 40.04 -17.44 -31.41
CA ASP A 88 39.31 -18.70 -31.35
C ASP A 88 39.91 -19.67 -30.33
N GLU A 89 41.24 -19.81 -30.29
CA GLU A 89 41.92 -20.59 -29.24
C GLU A 89 41.63 -20.04 -27.84
N TYR A 90 41.62 -18.71 -27.67
CA TYR A 90 41.23 -18.08 -26.42
C TYR A 90 39.78 -18.41 -26.01
N VAL A 91 38.83 -18.36 -26.95
CA VAL A 91 37.44 -18.73 -26.67
C VAL A 91 37.34 -20.20 -26.28
N ALA A 92 38.08 -21.07 -26.97
CA ALA A 92 38.11 -22.49 -26.70
C ALA A 92 38.67 -22.81 -25.30
N ASP A 93 39.80 -22.23 -24.93
CA ASP A 93 40.40 -22.35 -23.60
C ASP A 93 39.45 -21.83 -22.48
N CYS A 94 38.67 -20.78 -22.75
CA CYS A 94 37.67 -20.30 -21.78
C CYS A 94 36.53 -21.31 -21.57
N LEU A 95 36.09 -22.00 -22.63
CA LEU A 95 35.08 -23.05 -22.57
C LEU A 95 35.59 -24.27 -21.80
N GLU A 96 36.83 -24.72 -22.05
CA GLU A 96 37.43 -25.87 -21.35
C GLU A 96 37.66 -25.60 -19.86
N ASN A 97 38.07 -24.37 -19.53
CA ASN A 97 38.18 -23.91 -18.15
C ASN A 97 36.81 -23.91 -17.44
N ALA A 98 35.72 -23.60 -18.15
CA ALA A 98 34.38 -23.68 -17.61
C ALA A 98 33.83 -25.11 -17.47
N GLY A 99 34.63 -26.13 -17.81
CA GLY A 99 34.24 -27.53 -17.73
C GLY A 99 33.66 -28.12 -19.01
N CYS A 100 33.74 -27.42 -20.15
CA CYS A 100 33.40 -28.03 -21.44
C CYS A 100 34.46 -29.06 -21.85
N ASP A 101 34.02 -30.09 -22.56
CA ASP A 101 34.89 -31.10 -23.18
C ASP A 101 34.83 -31.02 -24.72
N ASP A 102 35.50 -31.97 -25.38
CA ASP A 102 35.61 -32.05 -26.83
C ASP A 102 34.28 -32.36 -27.55
N SER A 103 33.21 -32.66 -26.82
CA SER A 103 31.85 -32.76 -27.34
C SER A 103 31.17 -31.41 -27.53
N ILE A 104 31.72 -30.34 -26.92
CA ILE A 104 31.16 -28.98 -26.97
C ILE A 104 32.10 -28.02 -27.72
N VAL A 105 33.41 -28.10 -27.50
CA VAL A 105 34.39 -27.11 -28.00
C VAL A 105 35.49 -27.72 -28.89
N ALA A 106 35.98 -26.95 -29.86
CA ALA A 106 37.10 -27.33 -30.76
C ALA A 106 38.26 -26.37 -30.64
N HIS A 107 39.44 -26.87 -31.02
CA HIS A 107 40.59 -26.06 -31.33
C HIS A 107 40.95 -26.09 -32.82
N GLY A 108 41.74 -25.10 -33.23
CA GLY A 108 42.45 -24.98 -34.50
C GLY A 108 41.63 -24.49 -35.69
N GLY A 109 42.34 -23.91 -36.66
CA GLY A 109 41.79 -23.44 -37.94
C GLY A 109 41.63 -21.92 -37.97
N THR A 110 40.82 -21.43 -38.89
CA THR A 110 40.40 -20.02 -38.93
C THR A 110 39.18 -19.80 -38.02
N VAL A 111 38.85 -18.55 -37.70
CA VAL A 111 37.60 -18.22 -36.98
C VAL A 111 36.35 -18.79 -37.69
N ALA A 112 36.38 -18.88 -39.02
CA ALA A 112 35.31 -19.49 -39.80
C ALA A 112 35.26 -21.03 -39.62
N ASP A 113 36.42 -21.69 -39.56
CA ASP A 113 36.50 -23.12 -39.24
C ASP A 113 36.04 -23.41 -37.83
N PHE A 114 36.42 -22.56 -36.86
CA PHE A 114 35.98 -22.64 -35.48
C PHE A 114 34.45 -22.55 -35.39
N GLU A 115 33.82 -21.58 -36.04
CA GLU A 115 32.35 -21.49 -36.10
C GLU A 115 31.72 -22.78 -36.65
N LYS A 116 32.25 -23.30 -37.77
CA LYS A 116 31.73 -24.52 -38.41
C LYS A 116 31.86 -25.73 -37.49
N LYS A 117 32.97 -25.84 -36.76
CA LYS A 117 33.20 -26.91 -35.78
C LYS A 117 32.24 -26.80 -34.60
N MET A 118 32.05 -25.60 -34.04
CA MET A 118 31.10 -25.37 -32.94
C MET A 118 29.67 -25.75 -33.34
N ARG A 119 29.23 -25.39 -34.55
CA ARG A 119 27.90 -25.78 -35.08
C ARG A 119 27.75 -27.30 -35.23
N LYS A 120 28.79 -28.00 -35.71
CA LYS A 120 28.79 -29.47 -35.81
C LYS A 120 28.62 -30.13 -34.44
N ARG A 121 29.02 -29.44 -33.37
CA ARG A 121 28.87 -29.85 -31.97
C ARG A 121 27.57 -29.36 -31.31
N GLY A 122 26.62 -28.89 -32.11
CA GLY A 122 25.28 -28.53 -31.65
C GLY A 122 25.11 -27.07 -31.26
N ALA A 123 26.10 -26.20 -31.48
CA ALA A 123 25.94 -24.78 -31.20
C ALA A 123 24.92 -24.12 -32.15
N VAL A 124 24.04 -23.29 -31.61
CA VAL A 124 22.91 -22.68 -32.35
C VAL A 124 23.05 -21.17 -32.46
N VAL A 125 22.56 -20.57 -33.57
CA VAL A 125 22.52 -19.11 -33.70
C VAL A 125 21.35 -18.57 -32.90
N VAL A 126 21.59 -17.48 -32.17
CA VAL A 126 20.57 -16.84 -31.34
C VAL A 126 20.42 -15.36 -31.69
N SER A 127 19.19 -14.86 -31.56
CA SER A 127 18.85 -13.43 -31.70
C SER A 127 18.80 -12.70 -30.36
N SER A 128 18.72 -13.43 -29.25
CA SER A 128 18.75 -12.91 -27.88
C SER A 128 20.04 -13.38 -27.20
N PRO A 129 21.13 -12.60 -27.28
CA PRO A 129 22.42 -12.98 -26.71
C PRO A 129 22.39 -12.98 -25.18
N GLN A 130 23.18 -13.86 -24.59
CA GLN A 130 23.34 -14.01 -23.13
C GLN A 130 24.81 -14.21 -22.76
N PRO A 131 25.19 -14.06 -21.47
CA PRO A 131 26.52 -14.42 -20.99
C PRO A 131 26.92 -15.84 -21.42
N GLY A 132 28.11 -16.01 -21.97
CA GLY A 132 28.62 -17.28 -22.47
C GLY A 132 28.28 -17.59 -23.93
N ASP A 133 27.47 -16.77 -24.62
CA ASP A 133 27.33 -16.86 -26.07
C ASP A 133 28.62 -16.37 -26.76
N LEU A 134 28.92 -16.92 -27.93
CA LEU A 134 30.05 -16.53 -28.75
C LEU A 134 29.63 -15.41 -29.71
N LEU A 135 30.39 -14.33 -29.72
CA LEU A 135 30.19 -13.15 -30.54
C LEU A 135 31.13 -13.20 -31.74
N PHE A 136 30.60 -13.41 -32.94
CA PHE A 136 31.39 -13.39 -34.17
C PHE A 136 31.26 -12.06 -34.88
N PHE A 137 32.39 -11.49 -35.27
CA PHE A 137 32.42 -10.24 -36.01
C PHE A 137 32.39 -10.48 -37.54
N SER A 138 32.19 -9.40 -38.27
CA SER A 138 32.21 -9.36 -39.75
C SER A 138 33.62 -9.54 -40.34
N TRP A 139 34.66 -9.30 -39.56
CA TRP A 139 36.03 -9.72 -39.87
C TRP A 139 36.40 -10.98 -39.08
N SER A 140 37.54 -11.59 -39.38
CA SER A 140 37.99 -12.84 -38.75
C SER A 140 38.36 -12.65 -37.26
N HIS A 141 37.35 -12.55 -36.40
CA HIS A 141 37.47 -12.38 -34.95
C HIS A 141 36.26 -12.93 -34.20
N VAL A 142 36.50 -13.51 -33.02
CA VAL A 142 35.46 -14.05 -32.12
C VAL A 142 35.76 -13.67 -30.68
N GLU A 143 34.71 -13.35 -29.94
CA GLU A 143 34.75 -13.00 -28.51
C GLU A 143 33.65 -13.72 -27.74
N ILE A 144 33.65 -13.58 -26.41
CA ILE A 144 32.63 -14.13 -25.52
C ILE A 144 31.74 -12.98 -25.03
N VAL A 145 30.43 -13.16 -25.12
CA VAL A 145 29.46 -12.27 -24.46
C VAL A 145 29.61 -12.43 -22.96
N THR A 146 29.92 -11.34 -22.25
CA THR A 146 30.16 -11.37 -20.81
C THR A 146 28.98 -10.85 -19.99
N ARG A 147 28.16 -9.99 -20.62
CA ARG A 147 26.99 -9.35 -20.01
C ARG A 147 26.09 -8.75 -21.08
N VAL A 148 24.78 -8.75 -20.83
CA VAL A 148 23.79 -8.00 -21.62
C VAL A 148 22.96 -7.17 -20.65
N GLU A 149 22.94 -5.85 -20.82
CA GLU A 149 22.25 -4.91 -19.93
C GLU A 149 21.56 -3.84 -20.75
N GLY A 150 20.26 -3.61 -20.51
CA GLY A 150 19.48 -2.59 -21.24
C GLY A 150 19.52 -2.76 -22.76
N GLY A 151 19.59 -4.01 -23.26
CA GLY A 151 19.76 -4.31 -24.69
C GLY A 151 21.18 -4.09 -25.24
N THR A 152 22.11 -3.61 -24.41
CA THR A 152 23.52 -3.42 -24.76
C THR A 152 24.30 -4.70 -24.45
N VAL A 153 25.07 -5.17 -25.43
CA VAL A 153 25.93 -6.35 -25.29
C VAL A 153 27.35 -5.95 -24.94
N TYR A 154 27.93 -6.63 -23.96
CA TYR A 154 29.31 -6.51 -23.56
C TYR A 154 30.07 -7.82 -23.84
N CYS A 155 31.34 -7.71 -24.20
CA CYS A 155 32.19 -8.85 -24.54
C CYS A 155 33.61 -8.72 -24.00
N ALA A 156 34.28 -9.87 -23.88
CA ALA A 156 35.70 -9.99 -23.61
C ALA A 156 36.33 -10.96 -24.64
N GLY A 157 37.59 -10.72 -25.00
CA GLY A 157 38.19 -11.36 -26.15
C GLY A 157 39.71 -11.46 -26.09
N GLY A 158 40.26 -12.50 -26.71
CA GLY A 158 41.69 -12.66 -26.98
C GLY A 158 42.12 -11.92 -28.24
N ASN A 159 43.43 -11.81 -28.46
CA ASN A 159 44.04 -11.24 -29.66
C ASN A 159 43.55 -9.84 -30.09
N ASN A 160 43.33 -8.93 -29.13
CA ASN A 160 42.98 -7.55 -29.43
C ASN A 160 44.26 -6.76 -29.73
N GLN A 161 44.42 -6.30 -30.96
CA GLN A 161 45.62 -5.62 -31.44
C GLN A 161 45.72 -4.20 -30.89
N GLY A 162 46.85 -3.86 -30.29
CA GLY A 162 47.19 -2.50 -29.88
C GLY A 162 48.59 -2.13 -30.38
N LYS A 163 48.84 -0.84 -30.65
CA LYS A 163 50.13 -0.32 -31.16
C LYS A 163 51.34 -0.67 -30.28
N THR A 164 51.11 -1.04 -29.03
CA THR A 164 52.15 -1.25 -28.00
C THR A 164 52.63 -2.71 -27.92
N TYR A 165 51.90 -3.70 -28.47
CA TYR A 165 52.23 -5.13 -28.33
C TYR A 165 51.92 -5.93 -29.61
N PRO A 166 52.95 -6.28 -30.42
CA PRO A 166 52.79 -7.17 -31.56
C PRO A 166 52.28 -8.54 -31.10
N GLY A 167 51.19 -9.04 -31.69
CA GLY A 167 50.55 -10.32 -31.33
C GLY A 167 49.30 -10.22 -30.44
N GLY A 168 48.86 -9.00 -30.08
CA GLY A 168 47.57 -8.76 -29.40
C GLY A 168 47.52 -9.17 -27.91
N ARG A 169 46.54 -8.64 -27.17
CA ARG A 169 46.28 -8.99 -25.76
C ARG A 169 44.83 -9.39 -25.55
N CYS A 170 44.55 -10.11 -24.47
CA CYS A 170 43.20 -10.26 -23.96
C CYS A 170 42.70 -8.89 -23.50
N ALA A 171 41.52 -8.50 -23.96
CA ALA A 171 40.84 -7.31 -23.49
C ALA A 171 39.65 -7.74 -22.62
N GLY A 172 39.51 -7.06 -21.48
CA GLY A 172 38.42 -7.29 -20.53
C GLY A 172 37.07 -6.82 -21.07
N GLU A 173 36.06 -6.83 -20.21
CA GLU A 173 34.69 -6.47 -20.56
C GLU A 173 34.61 -5.07 -21.21
N ARG A 174 34.01 -5.00 -22.39
CA ARG A 174 33.74 -3.75 -23.12
C ARG A 174 32.51 -3.87 -23.99
N ASN A 175 31.95 -2.74 -24.39
CA ASN A 175 30.77 -2.69 -25.25
C ASN A 175 31.07 -3.32 -26.63
N ALA A 176 30.33 -4.37 -27.01
CA ALA A 176 30.55 -5.14 -28.22
C ALA A 176 30.34 -4.31 -29.50
N GLN A 177 29.36 -3.39 -29.49
CA GLN A 177 29.10 -2.51 -30.62
C GLN A 177 30.25 -1.51 -30.83
N SER A 178 30.89 -1.05 -29.75
CA SER A 178 32.08 -0.21 -29.84
C SER A 178 33.27 -0.96 -30.45
N VAL A 179 33.44 -2.25 -30.13
CA VAL A 179 34.48 -3.11 -30.74
C VAL A 179 34.23 -3.30 -32.23
N ALA A 180 32.98 -3.56 -32.62
CA ALA A 180 32.61 -3.68 -34.03
C ALA A 180 32.97 -2.40 -34.81
N LYS A 181 32.59 -1.24 -34.26
CA LYS A 181 32.86 0.08 -34.86
C LYS A 181 34.35 0.41 -34.92
N SER A 182 35.15 0.03 -33.93
CA SER A 182 36.59 0.38 -33.91
C SER A 182 37.38 -0.26 -35.06
N MET A 183 36.86 -1.34 -35.64
CA MET A 183 37.45 -2.03 -36.79
C MET A 183 36.72 -1.73 -38.11
N GLY A 184 35.76 -0.79 -38.12
CA GLY A 184 34.93 -0.50 -39.29
C GLY A 184 33.97 -1.62 -39.69
N GLY A 185 33.70 -2.56 -38.78
CA GLY A 185 32.86 -3.73 -39.02
C GLY A 185 31.54 -3.72 -38.25
N SER A 186 30.81 -4.82 -38.37
CA SER A 186 29.62 -5.16 -37.60
C SER A 186 29.78 -6.45 -36.81
N ILE A 187 28.86 -6.68 -35.88
CA ILE A 187 28.59 -7.99 -35.29
C ILE A 187 27.86 -8.83 -36.34
N ARG A 188 28.38 -10.01 -36.65
CA ARG A 188 27.82 -10.90 -37.68
C ARG A 188 26.78 -11.84 -37.09
N LEU A 189 27.07 -12.47 -35.96
CA LEU A 189 26.11 -13.33 -35.26
C LEU A 189 26.51 -13.58 -33.80
N TYR A 190 25.54 -14.11 -33.05
CA TYR A 190 25.73 -14.73 -31.75
C TYR A 190 25.51 -16.24 -31.88
N LEU A 191 26.45 -17.04 -31.38
CA LEU A 191 26.40 -18.50 -31.42
C LEU A 191 26.43 -19.04 -29.99
N ARG A 192 25.39 -19.77 -29.59
CA ARG A 192 25.26 -20.40 -28.28
C ARG A 192 25.84 -21.80 -28.31
N PRO A 193 26.91 -22.12 -27.56
CA PRO A 193 27.42 -23.48 -27.44
C PRO A 193 26.39 -24.45 -26.85
N ASN A 194 26.52 -25.73 -27.16
CA ASN A 194 25.65 -26.80 -26.68
C ASN A 194 26.01 -27.21 -25.24
N TYR A 195 25.82 -26.31 -24.27
CA TYR A 195 26.17 -26.56 -22.88
C TYR A 195 25.33 -27.71 -22.28
N PRO A 196 25.90 -28.58 -21.41
CA PRO A 196 25.24 -29.75 -20.85
C PRO A 196 24.15 -29.38 -19.84
N ASN A 197 24.24 -28.17 -19.27
CA ASN A 197 23.15 -27.45 -18.62
C ASN A 197 23.03 -26.11 -19.34
N PRO A 198 22.24 -26.01 -20.44
CA PRO A 198 22.03 -24.72 -21.07
C PRO A 198 21.49 -23.78 -19.99
N ASN A 199 22.02 -22.55 -19.96
CA ASN A 199 21.49 -21.50 -19.09
C ASN A 199 19.94 -21.59 -19.18
N PRO A 200 19.18 -21.56 -18.06
CA PRO A 200 17.82 -21.03 -18.17
C PRO A 200 17.93 -19.73 -18.98
N ASP A 201 16.97 -19.47 -19.87
CA ASP A 201 16.95 -18.31 -20.76
C ASP A 201 17.61 -17.09 -20.12
N PRO A 202 18.32 -16.23 -20.89
CA PRO A 202 18.93 -15.03 -20.34
C PRO A 202 17.95 -14.39 -19.38
N PRO A 203 18.35 -13.93 -18.17
CA PRO A 203 17.43 -13.23 -17.32
C PRO A 203 16.79 -12.16 -18.20
N LYS A 204 15.47 -12.29 -18.42
CA LYS A 204 14.62 -11.24 -18.97
C LYS A 204 15.17 -9.96 -18.35
N PRO A 205 15.52 -8.92 -19.13
CA PRO A 205 16.29 -7.78 -18.63
C PRO A 205 15.73 -7.41 -17.27
N SER A 206 16.47 -7.71 -16.18
CA SER A 206 15.82 -7.98 -14.89
C SER A 206 15.05 -6.73 -14.55
N LYS A 207 13.74 -6.79 -14.76
CA LYS A 207 12.90 -5.71 -14.31
C LYS A 207 13.16 -5.67 -12.82
N TRP A 208 13.21 -4.49 -12.24
CA TRP A 208 13.59 -4.36 -10.83
C TRP A 208 12.77 -5.32 -9.93
N TYR A 209 11.53 -5.63 -10.33
CA TYR A 209 10.62 -6.58 -9.67
C TYR A 209 10.99 -8.06 -9.82
N ASP A 210 11.84 -8.47 -10.76
CA ASP A 210 12.33 -9.85 -10.86
C ASP A 210 13.23 -10.21 -9.66
N SER A 211 13.79 -9.20 -8.98
CA SER A 211 14.61 -9.34 -7.77
C SER A 211 13.79 -9.36 -6.47
N TYR A 212 12.47 -9.18 -6.54
CA TYR A 212 11.59 -9.14 -5.38
C TYR A 212 10.44 -10.14 -5.54
N PRO A 213 10.09 -10.91 -4.50
CA PRO A 213 8.94 -11.79 -4.58
C PRO A 213 7.66 -10.97 -4.72
N LEU A 214 6.74 -11.46 -5.55
CA LEU A 214 5.35 -10.99 -5.53
C LEU A 214 4.73 -11.40 -4.20
N VAL A 215 4.12 -10.44 -3.49
CA VAL A 215 3.62 -10.66 -2.12
C VAL A 215 2.12 -10.96 -2.14
N ASP A 216 1.75 -12.04 -1.44
CA ASP A 216 0.37 -12.25 -1.02
C ASP A 216 0.12 -11.55 0.32
N VAL A 217 -0.64 -10.46 0.29
CA VAL A 217 -1.06 -9.72 1.49
C VAL A 217 -2.45 -10.12 1.96
N GLY A 218 -3.06 -11.17 1.40
CA GLY A 218 -4.45 -11.60 1.66
C GLY A 218 -5.44 -10.96 0.70
N SER A 219 -6.74 -11.23 0.84
CA SER A 219 -7.80 -10.61 0.03
C SER A 219 -8.97 -10.21 0.92
N ASP A 220 -9.83 -9.33 0.41
CA ASP A 220 -11.05 -8.86 1.06
C ASP A 220 -10.81 -8.24 2.44
N PHE A 221 -9.77 -7.41 2.55
CA PHE A 221 -9.44 -6.68 3.76
C PHE A 221 -9.30 -5.19 3.47
N CYS A 222 -9.42 -4.36 4.50
CA CYS A 222 -9.20 -2.93 4.44
C CYS A 222 -7.91 -2.55 5.18
N ALA A 223 -7.18 -1.58 4.66
CA ALA A 223 -5.93 -1.13 5.24
C ALA A 223 -5.67 0.35 4.96
N PHE A 224 -4.80 0.93 5.78
CA PHE A 224 -4.07 2.14 5.41
C PHE A 224 -2.87 1.77 4.52
N ILE A 225 -2.55 2.66 3.57
CA ILE A 225 -1.28 2.60 2.82
C ILE A 225 -0.46 3.83 3.22
N ILE A 226 0.69 3.58 3.87
CA ILE A 226 1.45 4.60 4.59
C ILE A 226 2.86 4.69 4.02
N ASN A 227 3.34 5.86 3.62
CA ASN A 227 4.74 6.00 3.21
C ASN A 227 5.69 5.78 4.40
N THR A 228 6.80 5.05 4.19
CA THR A 228 7.71 4.65 5.27
C THR A 228 8.61 5.75 5.81
N GLU A 229 8.82 6.83 5.05
CA GLU A 229 9.60 7.99 5.50
C GLU A 229 8.70 9.04 6.15
N ALA A 230 7.64 9.44 5.45
CA ALA A 230 6.77 10.52 5.88
C ALA A 230 5.79 10.10 6.98
N TRP A 231 5.50 8.78 7.13
CA TRP A 231 4.48 8.23 8.03
C TRP A 231 3.10 8.85 7.81
N LYS A 232 2.76 9.10 6.54
CA LYS A 232 1.49 9.69 6.09
C LYS A 232 0.74 8.73 5.19
N ASN A 233 -0.59 8.80 5.26
CA ASN A 233 -1.51 7.97 4.50
C ASN A 233 -1.66 8.52 3.09
N ILE A 234 -1.68 7.63 2.09
CA ILE A 234 -2.22 8.03 0.79
C ILE A 234 -3.73 8.24 0.94
N THR A 235 -4.21 9.35 0.42
CA THR A 235 -5.56 9.88 0.66
C THR A 235 -6.19 10.25 -0.66
N ASN A 236 -7.41 9.79 -0.90
CA ASN A 236 -8.19 10.23 -2.04
C ASN A 236 -8.81 11.61 -1.78
N GLU A 237 -8.38 12.59 -2.58
CA GLU A 237 -8.90 13.95 -2.54
C GLU A 237 -10.20 14.10 -3.35
N SER A 238 -10.96 15.16 -3.07
CA SER A 238 -12.26 15.42 -3.71
C SER A 238 -12.20 15.59 -5.23
N ASN A 239 -11.03 15.89 -5.78
CA ASN A 239 -10.79 16.02 -7.22
C ASN A 239 -10.29 14.72 -7.87
N SER A 240 -10.42 13.57 -7.18
CA SER A 240 -9.95 12.24 -7.60
C SER A 240 -8.43 12.04 -7.57
N ASN A 241 -7.64 13.06 -7.21
CA ASN A 241 -6.20 12.90 -7.03
C ASN A 241 -5.87 12.11 -5.76
N VAL A 242 -4.66 11.54 -5.69
CA VAL A 242 -4.15 10.87 -4.50
C VAL A 242 -2.94 11.63 -3.95
N LEU A 243 -3.05 12.10 -2.71
CA LEU A 243 -2.00 12.83 -2.00
C LEU A 243 -1.63 12.13 -0.70
N MET A 244 -0.45 12.40 -0.16
CA MET A 244 -0.13 12.05 1.22
C MET A 244 -0.77 13.04 2.18
N ARG A 245 -1.43 12.54 3.22
CA ARG A 245 -1.95 13.32 4.34
C ARG A 245 -1.62 12.70 5.69
N ASN A 246 -1.54 13.53 6.72
CA ASN A 246 -1.57 13.06 8.10
C ASN A 246 -2.79 12.17 8.35
N GLU A 247 -2.66 11.20 9.26
CA GLU A 247 -3.74 10.30 9.62
C GLU A 247 -4.95 11.06 10.18
N THR A 248 -6.10 10.78 9.60
CA THR A 248 -7.39 11.30 10.05
C THR A 248 -8.36 10.18 10.47
N GLY A 249 -8.10 8.94 10.05
CA GLY A 249 -8.97 7.79 10.31
C GLY A 249 -10.19 7.70 9.38
N TYR A 250 -10.24 8.49 8.31
CA TYR A 250 -11.39 8.54 7.39
C TYR A 250 -11.36 7.52 6.27
N ALA A 251 -12.56 7.28 5.73
CA ALA A 251 -12.78 6.41 4.58
C ALA A 251 -11.95 6.81 3.34
N GLU A 252 -11.61 8.09 3.13
CA GLU A 252 -10.72 8.50 2.03
C GLU A 252 -9.27 8.01 2.17
N GLN A 253 -8.84 7.62 3.38
CA GLN A 253 -7.51 7.07 3.66
C GLN A 253 -7.54 5.55 3.75
N VAL A 254 -8.72 4.93 3.81
CA VAL A 254 -8.87 3.49 3.91
C VAL A 254 -9.03 2.91 2.50
N TRP A 255 -8.32 1.82 2.25
CA TRP A 255 -8.31 1.15 0.96
C TRP A 255 -8.67 -0.33 1.13
N LYS A 256 -9.67 -0.79 0.38
CA LYS A 256 -10.08 -2.20 0.31
C LYS A 256 -9.23 -2.92 -0.74
N PHE A 257 -8.59 -4.00 -0.34
CA PHE A 257 -7.75 -4.84 -1.19
C PHE A 257 -8.53 -6.06 -1.65
N ILE A 258 -8.67 -6.22 -2.98
CA ILE A 258 -9.28 -7.39 -3.60
C ILE A 258 -8.24 -8.02 -4.52
N ARG A 259 -7.81 -9.24 -4.18
CA ARG A 259 -6.80 -9.97 -4.94
C ARG A 259 -7.42 -10.58 -6.20
N ASN A 260 -6.76 -10.37 -7.33
CA ASN A 260 -7.09 -10.98 -8.62
C ASN A 260 -6.41 -12.36 -8.77
N ASP A 261 -6.87 -13.15 -9.74
CA ASP A 261 -6.33 -14.49 -10.01
C ASP A 261 -4.85 -14.48 -10.42
N ASP A 262 -4.41 -13.40 -11.08
CA ASP A 262 -3.00 -13.19 -11.49
C ASP A 262 -2.09 -12.71 -10.35
N GLY A 263 -2.63 -12.53 -9.14
CA GLY A 263 -1.90 -12.05 -7.96
C GLY A 263 -1.74 -10.55 -7.86
N SER A 264 -2.25 -9.77 -8.82
CA SER A 264 -2.43 -8.32 -8.66
C SER A 264 -3.62 -8.01 -7.73
N TYR A 265 -3.77 -6.75 -7.35
CA TYR A 265 -4.84 -6.25 -6.50
C TYR A 265 -5.61 -5.13 -7.17
N ARG A 266 -6.93 -5.18 -7.07
CA ARG A 266 -7.75 -3.97 -7.13
C ARG A 266 -7.76 -3.34 -5.74
N ILE A 267 -7.40 -2.07 -5.67
CA ILE A 267 -7.26 -1.32 -4.42
C ILE A 267 -8.32 -0.22 -4.44
N ILE A 268 -9.40 -0.40 -3.70
CA ILE A 268 -10.61 0.41 -3.82
C ILE A 268 -10.67 1.42 -2.67
N ASN A 269 -10.84 2.70 -2.98
CA ASN A 269 -11.00 3.72 -1.97
C ASN A 269 -12.32 3.53 -1.22
N CYS A 270 -12.24 3.49 0.12
CA CYS A 270 -13.37 3.22 0.97
C CYS A 270 -14.36 4.38 1.12
N ARG A 271 -14.09 5.56 0.55
CA ARG A 271 -15.06 6.67 0.52
C ARG A 271 -15.88 6.67 -0.75
N THR A 272 -15.21 6.48 -1.90
CA THR A 272 -15.84 6.66 -3.22
C THR A 272 -16.28 5.35 -3.85
N GLY A 273 -15.68 4.22 -3.48
CA GLY A 273 -15.84 2.95 -4.20
C GLY A 273 -15.04 2.88 -5.50
N ASP A 274 -14.25 3.91 -5.80
CA ASP A 274 -13.40 3.98 -6.98
C ASP A 274 -12.07 3.25 -6.76
N ALA A 275 -11.53 2.65 -7.80
CA ALA A 275 -10.26 1.95 -7.76
C ALA A 275 -9.08 2.92 -7.91
N LEU A 276 -8.00 2.66 -7.17
CA LEU A 276 -6.71 3.29 -7.36
C LEU A 276 -6.23 3.02 -8.79
N ASP A 277 -5.93 4.08 -9.52
CA ASP A 277 -5.77 4.03 -10.96
C ASP A 277 -4.52 4.82 -11.40
N ARG A 278 -3.70 4.20 -12.24
CA ARG A 278 -2.59 4.84 -12.95
C ARG A 278 -3.06 5.67 -14.18
N GLY A 279 -4.35 5.93 -14.34
CA GLY A 279 -4.96 6.50 -15.54
C GLY A 279 -4.56 7.95 -15.81
N GLY A 280 -3.71 8.16 -16.82
CA GLY A 280 -3.30 9.48 -17.31
C GLY A 280 -1.94 9.44 -18.03
N SER A 281 -1.73 10.31 -19.03
CA SER A 281 -0.46 10.42 -19.76
C SER A 281 0.67 11.08 -18.95
N ASP A 282 0.42 11.46 -17.70
CA ASP A 282 1.21 12.40 -16.90
C ASP A 282 1.94 11.78 -15.69
N ASN A 283 2.01 10.45 -15.58
CA ASN A 283 2.70 9.77 -14.48
C ASN A 283 2.15 10.09 -13.09
N ASN A 284 0.84 10.30 -12.98
CA ASN A 284 0.16 10.48 -11.70
C ASN A 284 -0.68 9.25 -11.27
N VAL A 285 -1.10 9.23 -10.00
CA VAL A 285 -2.04 8.26 -9.42
C VAL A 285 -3.36 8.94 -9.04
N TYR A 286 -4.47 8.38 -9.50
CA TYR A 286 -5.82 8.85 -9.28
C TYR A 286 -6.68 7.76 -8.66
N VAL A 287 -7.96 8.07 -8.45
CA VAL A 287 -9.02 7.07 -8.38
C VAL A 287 -9.97 7.22 -9.57
N SER A 288 -10.56 6.12 -10.02
CA SER A 288 -11.60 6.14 -11.06
C SER A 288 -12.57 4.96 -10.87
N PRO A 289 -13.77 4.97 -11.48
CA PRO A 289 -14.73 3.88 -11.32
C PRO A 289 -14.11 2.51 -11.57
N ASP A 290 -14.29 1.59 -10.63
CA ASP A 290 -13.72 0.24 -10.69
C ASP A 290 -14.27 -0.52 -11.90
N CYS A 291 -13.38 -0.80 -12.85
CA CYS A 291 -13.67 -1.57 -14.06
C CYS A 291 -12.69 -2.72 -14.27
N GLY A 292 -11.79 -2.96 -13.31
CA GLY A 292 -10.87 -4.10 -13.30
C GLY A 292 -9.86 -4.10 -14.45
N ASN A 293 -9.53 -2.93 -15.01
CA ASN A 293 -8.55 -2.83 -16.10
C ASN A 293 -7.09 -2.95 -15.59
N ASP A 294 -6.12 -3.01 -16.51
CA ASP A 294 -4.71 -3.14 -16.17
C ASP A 294 -4.10 -1.88 -15.49
N TYR A 295 -4.75 -0.71 -15.61
CA TYR A 295 -4.34 0.51 -14.91
C TYR A 295 -4.76 0.52 -13.43
N GLN A 296 -5.80 -0.25 -13.09
CA GLN A 296 -6.36 -0.43 -11.75
C GLN A 296 -5.89 -1.71 -11.05
N SER A 297 -5.03 -2.48 -11.72
CA SER A 297 -4.50 -3.75 -11.21
C SER A 297 -3.06 -3.56 -10.75
N TRP A 298 -2.80 -3.70 -9.45
CA TRP A 298 -1.52 -3.39 -8.83
C TRP A 298 -0.84 -4.65 -8.28
N TYR A 299 0.37 -4.94 -8.75
CA TYR A 299 1.25 -5.92 -8.13
C TYR A 299 1.96 -5.30 -6.92
N ILE A 300 2.07 -6.07 -5.84
CA ILE A 300 2.73 -5.67 -4.60
C ILE A 300 3.97 -6.53 -4.43
N TYR A 301 5.11 -5.88 -4.27
CA TYR A 301 6.40 -6.53 -4.06
C TYR A 301 7.05 -6.03 -2.75
N GLY A 302 8.08 -6.73 -2.28
CA GLY A 302 8.86 -6.35 -1.09
C GLY A 302 8.47 -7.12 0.16
N GLU A 303 8.57 -6.48 1.32
CA GLU A 303 8.28 -7.10 2.62
C GLU A 303 7.54 -6.14 3.56
N SER A 304 7.01 -6.68 4.67
CA SER A 304 6.27 -5.89 5.65
C SER A 304 7.13 -4.74 6.18
N GLY A 305 6.67 -3.50 5.98
CA GLY A 305 7.43 -2.30 6.32
C GLY A 305 8.18 -1.65 5.16
N ALA A 306 8.15 -2.25 3.95
CA ALA A 306 8.76 -1.73 2.73
C ALA A 306 8.12 -2.32 1.46
N TYR A 307 6.79 -2.27 1.35
CA TYR A 307 6.08 -2.67 0.14
C TYR A 307 6.19 -1.60 -0.95
N PHE A 308 6.12 -2.03 -2.21
CA PHE A 308 6.06 -1.14 -3.37
C PHE A 308 5.01 -1.63 -4.35
N PHE A 309 4.27 -0.67 -4.91
CA PHE A 309 3.11 -0.90 -5.74
C PHE A 309 3.45 -0.61 -7.19
N LYS A 310 3.30 -1.63 -8.04
CA LYS A 310 3.53 -1.53 -9.48
C LYS A 310 2.21 -1.81 -10.21
N PRO A 311 1.67 -0.87 -11.00
CA PRO A 311 0.48 -1.14 -11.79
C PRO A 311 0.83 -2.10 -12.93
N LYS A 312 -0.13 -2.90 -13.36
CA LYS A 312 0.08 -3.95 -14.36
C LYS A 312 0.45 -3.38 -15.73
N ASN A 313 0.01 -2.16 -16.04
CA ASN A 313 0.25 -1.50 -17.31
C ASN A 313 1.58 -0.71 -17.42
N SER A 314 2.41 -0.64 -16.37
CA SER A 314 3.67 0.14 -16.37
C SER A 314 4.77 -0.53 -15.55
N ASP A 315 6.04 -0.24 -15.86
CA ASP A 315 7.18 -0.67 -15.04
C ASP A 315 7.58 0.36 -13.96
N ASN A 316 7.02 1.57 -14.02
CA ASN A 316 7.17 2.56 -12.96
C ASN A 316 6.39 2.11 -11.71
N VAL A 317 6.83 2.58 -10.54
CA VAL A 317 6.21 2.30 -9.25
C VAL A 317 5.52 3.53 -8.70
N MET A 318 4.58 3.30 -7.79
CA MET A 318 4.04 4.36 -6.94
C MET A 318 5.17 5.05 -6.19
N ASP A 319 5.19 6.37 -6.23
CA ASP A 319 6.28 7.20 -5.76
C ASP A 319 5.73 8.49 -5.16
N ILE A 320 6.32 8.92 -4.05
CA ILE A 320 6.05 10.25 -3.50
C ILE A 320 6.86 11.28 -4.25
N SER A 321 6.16 12.18 -4.96
CA SER A 321 6.79 13.15 -5.86
C SER A 321 7.90 13.95 -5.15
N SER A 322 9.08 13.96 -5.76
CA SER A 322 10.30 14.60 -5.23
C SER A 322 10.78 14.06 -3.87
N GLY A 323 10.29 12.91 -3.41
CA GLY A 323 10.58 12.36 -2.09
C GLY A 323 10.11 13.26 -0.93
N SER A 324 9.11 14.11 -1.17
CA SER A 324 8.63 15.07 -0.19
C SER A 324 8.00 14.37 1.02
N VAL A 325 8.31 14.85 2.24
CA VAL A 325 7.66 14.38 3.48
C VAL A 325 6.53 15.30 3.94
N GLU A 326 6.20 16.34 3.16
CA GLU A 326 5.20 17.35 3.51
C GLU A 326 3.76 16.84 3.38
N ASP A 327 2.83 17.48 4.12
CA ASP A 327 1.41 17.18 3.99
C ASP A 327 0.89 17.73 2.66
N GLY A 328 0.15 16.91 1.91
CA GLY A 328 -0.29 17.23 0.55
C GLY A 328 0.72 16.91 -0.55
N ALA A 329 1.83 16.24 -0.23
CA ALA A 329 2.76 15.73 -1.24
C ALA A 329 2.04 14.76 -2.20
N ASN A 330 2.31 14.89 -3.50
CA ASN A 330 1.61 14.13 -4.53
C ASN A 330 2.07 12.67 -4.59
N VAL A 331 1.12 11.74 -4.71
CA VAL A 331 1.39 10.33 -4.98
C VAL A 331 1.36 10.14 -6.48
N GLY A 332 2.54 10.00 -7.08
CA GLY A 332 2.73 9.85 -8.51
C GLY A 332 3.42 8.55 -8.85
N MET A 333 4.06 8.54 -10.01
CA MET A 333 4.68 7.37 -10.59
C MET A 333 6.08 7.69 -11.07
N PHE A 334 7.04 6.86 -10.69
CA PHE A 334 8.43 7.11 -11.04
C PHE A 334 9.16 5.82 -11.39
N GLU A 335 10.26 5.96 -12.13
CA GLU A 335 11.15 4.85 -12.38
C GLU A 335 11.67 4.31 -11.04
N TRP A 336 11.80 2.99 -10.93
CA TRP A 336 12.33 2.39 -9.72
C TRP A 336 13.73 2.94 -9.38
N ASN A 337 13.87 3.48 -8.19
CA ASN A 337 15.13 4.01 -7.65
C ASN A 337 15.42 3.51 -6.22
N GLY A 338 14.51 2.75 -5.61
CA GLY A 338 14.71 2.08 -4.32
C GLY A 338 14.74 3.01 -3.11
N THR A 339 14.38 4.29 -3.27
CA THR A 339 14.30 5.27 -2.19
C THR A 339 13.10 5.01 -1.27
N THR A 340 13.05 5.69 -0.12
CA THR A 340 11.91 5.58 0.81
C THR A 340 10.64 6.25 0.28
N ALA A 341 10.74 7.09 -0.76
CA ALA A 341 9.59 7.64 -1.49
C ALA A 341 8.76 6.55 -2.20
N GLN A 342 9.36 5.39 -2.47
CA GLN A 342 8.72 4.26 -3.17
C GLN A 342 8.29 3.14 -2.22
N LYS A 343 8.52 3.31 -0.91
CA LYS A 343 8.29 2.27 0.10
C LYS A 343 7.12 2.64 0.99
N PHE A 344 6.24 1.66 1.18
CA PHE A 344 4.96 1.83 1.86
C PHE A 344 4.72 0.69 2.86
N GLN A 345 3.93 0.96 3.88
CA GLN A 345 3.35 -0.03 4.77
C GLN A 345 1.90 -0.25 4.40
N ILE A 346 1.44 -1.50 4.54
CA ILE A 346 0.03 -1.86 4.49
C ILE A 346 -0.37 -2.16 5.93
N TRP A 347 -0.96 -1.17 6.60
CA TRP A 347 -1.44 -1.35 7.96
C TRP A 347 -2.87 -1.89 7.88
N LYS A 348 -2.99 -3.22 7.96
CA LYS A 348 -4.30 -3.88 7.99
C LYS A 348 -5.09 -3.38 9.18
N LEU A 349 -6.28 -2.92 8.89
CA LEU A 349 -7.20 -2.50 9.91
C LEU A 349 -8.02 -3.71 10.33
N ASP A 350 -8.29 -3.80 11.63
CA ASP A 350 -9.36 -4.63 12.17
C ASP A 350 -10.75 -4.02 11.83
N VAL A 351 -10.90 -3.33 10.69
CA VAL A 351 -12.22 -3.01 10.15
C VAL A 351 -12.81 -4.29 9.58
N TRP A 352 -13.68 -4.85 10.40
CA TRP A 352 -14.79 -5.72 10.08
C TRP A 352 -15.17 -5.79 8.59
N THR A 353 -14.58 -6.78 7.94
CA THR A 353 -14.58 -7.03 6.49
C THR A 353 -15.97 -7.33 5.91
N ASN A 354 -16.99 -7.58 6.74
CA ASN A 354 -18.34 -7.96 6.29
C ASN A 354 -19.36 -6.82 6.21
N LEU A 355 -19.06 -5.61 6.67
CA LEU A 355 -20.03 -4.50 6.72
C LEU A 355 -19.78 -3.37 5.71
N GLY A 356 -18.71 -3.45 4.94
CA GLY A 356 -18.37 -2.41 3.96
C GLY A 356 -17.85 -1.13 4.63
N LEU A 357 -18.19 0.01 4.02
CA LEU A 357 -17.59 1.31 4.28
C LEU A 357 -18.33 2.09 5.37
N ILE A 358 -17.62 2.95 6.11
CA ILE A 358 -18.27 3.93 6.99
C ILE A 358 -19.09 4.89 6.13
N GLN A 359 -20.38 4.99 6.41
CA GLN A 359 -21.34 5.79 5.68
C GLN A 359 -21.39 7.22 6.19
N ASN A 360 -21.40 8.17 5.25
CA ASN A 360 -21.79 9.55 5.54
C ASN A 360 -23.29 9.72 5.29
N VAL A 361 -24.08 9.71 6.36
CA VAL A 361 -25.53 9.93 6.32
C VAL A 361 -25.92 11.41 6.40
N GLY A 362 -24.95 12.34 6.35
CA GLY A 362 -25.12 13.79 6.55
C GLY A 362 -24.65 14.24 7.94
N THR A 363 -24.92 15.50 8.31
CA THR A 363 -24.70 16.03 9.66
C THR A 363 -25.78 17.06 9.98
N ASN A 364 -26.00 17.37 11.27
CA ASN A 364 -26.98 18.33 11.76
C ASN A 364 -28.41 18.09 11.26
N PHE A 365 -28.82 16.83 11.18
CA PHE A 365 -30.18 16.44 10.80
C PHE A 365 -30.85 15.65 11.93
N TYR A 366 -32.18 15.60 11.88
CA TYR A 366 -33.01 14.84 12.81
C TYR A 366 -33.56 13.60 12.12
N ALA A 367 -33.65 12.48 12.85
CA ALA A 367 -34.16 11.24 12.31
C ALA A 367 -34.78 10.35 13.39
N TYR A 368 -35.69 9.48 12.96
CA TYR A 368 -35.98 8.25 13.70
C TYR A 368 -34.89 7.21 13.44
N LEU A 369 -34.55 6.46 14.47
CA LEU A 369 -33.73 5.26 14.36
C LEU A 369 -34.65 4.05 14.59
N ILE A 370 -34.77 3.16 13.60
CA ILE A 370 -35.85 2.16 13.56
C ILE A 370 -35.24 0.78 13.30
N ASN A 371 -35.55 -0.24 14.09
CA ASN A 371 -35.13 -1.60 13.75
C ASN A 371 -35.85 -2.08 12.47
N VAL A 372 -35.11 -2.64 11.51
CA VAL A 372 -35.64 -2.96 10.17
C VAL A 372 -36.66 -4.09 10.13
N TYR A 373 -36.68 -4.94 11.16
CA TYR A 373 -37.56 -6.11 11.20
C TYR A 373 -38.73 -5.93 12.16
N ALA A 374 -38.47 -5.46 13.38
CA ALA A 374 -39.53 -5.16 14.34
C ALA A 374 -40.34 -3.92 13.93
N TRP A 375 -39.77 -3.03 13.09
CA TRP A 375 -40.36 -1.75 12.70
C TRP A 375 -40.72 -0.86 13.90
N LYS A 376 -39.86 -0.89 14.92
CA LYS A 376 -40.00 -0.14 16.16
C LYS A 376 -38.88 0.86 16.34
N HIS A 377 -39.23 1.96 16.99
CA HIS A 377 -38.39 3.12 17.20
C HIS A 377 -37.46 2.91 18.38
N ILE A 378 -36.18 3.20 18.19
CA ILE A 378 -35.23 3.37 19.29
C ILE A 378 -35.66 4.59 20.09
N THR A 379 -35.95 4.37 21.37
CA THR A 379 -36.64 5.32 22.24
C THR A 379 -35.85 5.50 23.53
N ASN A 380 -35.67 6.75 23.94
CA ASN A 380 -35.12 7.08 25.26
C ASN A 380 -36.23 7.08 26.32
N GLU A 381 -36.13 6.19 27.29
CA GLU A 381 -37.05 6.12 28.43
C GLU A 381 -36.67 7.12 29.53
N ASN A 382 -37.62 7.40 30.44
CA ASN A 382 -37.44 8.38 31.52
C ASN A 382 -36.31 8.02 32.50
N ASN A 383 -35.85 6.76 32.53
CA ASN A 383 -34.72 6.29 33.34
C ASN A 383 -33.38 6.31 32.58
N ASP A 384 -33.29 7.08 31.49
CA ASP A 384 -32.16 7.17 30.56
C ASP A 384 -31.84 5.89 29.76
N ASN A 385 -32.56 4.78 29.97
CA ASN A 385 -32.35 3.58 29.17
C ASN A 385 -32.82 3.78 27.72
N VAL A 386 -32.26 2.99 26.79
CA VAL A 386 -32.67 2.98 25.39
C VAL A 386 -33.27 1.61 25.04
N LEU A 387 -34.49 1.63 24.51
CA LEU A 387 -35.22 0.41 24.14
C LEU A 387 -36.07 0.63 22.88
N MET A 388 -36.72 -0.41 22.37
CA MET A 388 -37.66 -0.31 21.26
C MET A 388 -39.09 -0.02 21.73
N ARG A 389 -39.75 0.96 21.11
CA ARG A 389 -41.20 1.20 21.25
C ARG A 389 -41.91 1.33 19.91
N ASN A 390 -43.22 1.11 19.92
CA ASN A 390 -44.10 1.63 18.87
C ASN A 390 -43.96 3.16 18.74
N GLU A 391 -44.28 3.70 17.56
CA GLU A 391 -44.21 5.13 17.29
C GLU A 391 -45.12 5.93 18.23
N THR A 392 -44.60 7.00 18.84
CA THR A 392 -45.34 7.91 19.72
C THR A 392 -45.38 9.34 19.17
N ALA A 393 -44.65 9.64 18.08
CA ALA A 393 -44.47 10.97 17.48
C ALA A 393 -43.83 12.04 18.39
N TYR A 394 -43.26 11.65 19.53
CA TYR A 394 -42.66 12.57 20.50
C TYR A 394 -41.12 12.61 20.43
N ALA A 395 -40.54 13.63 21.08
CA ALA A 395 -39.12 13.95 21.01
C ALA A 395 -38.18 12.86 21.58
N GLU A 396 -38.67 11.94 22.42
CA GLU A 396 -37.86 10.82 22.94
C GLU A 396 -37.46 9.79 21.87
N GLN A 397 -38.15 9.78 20.72
CA GLN A 397 -37.83 8.90 19.59
C GLN A 397 -37.04 9.64 18.50
N VAL A 398 -36.90 10.96 18.61
CA VAL A 398 -36.20 11.79 17.63
C VAL A 398 -34.75 11.97 18.04
N TRP A 399 -33.85 11.68 17.11
CA TRP A 399 -32.41 11.74 17.33
C TRP A 399 -31.76 12.73 16.37
N LYS A 400 -30.95 13.65 16.91
CA LYS A 400 -30.09 14.55 16.13
C LYS A 400 -28.75 13.87 15.87
N PHE A 401 -28.39 13.74 14.61
CA PHE A 401 -27.11 13.18 14.17
C PHE A 401 -26.12 14.31 13.89
N ILE A 402 -25.03 14.33 14.65
CA ILE A 402 -23.93 15.28 14.48
C ILE A 402 -22.69 14.47 14.10
N ARG A 403 -22.22 14.65 12.87
CA ARG A 403 -21.02 13.97 12.38
C ARG A 403 -19.79 14.65 12.99
N ASN A 404 -18.94 13.88 13.64
CA ASN A 404 -17.63 14.33 14.09
C ASN A 404 -16.68 14.42 12.90
N ASP A 405 -15.54 15.08 13.10
CA ASP A 405 -14.46 15.07 12.12
C ASP A 405 -14.19 13.62 11.78
N ASP A 406 -13.79 12.79 12.78
CA ASP A 406 -13.38 11.35 12.77
C ASP A 406 -14.35 10.32 12.11
N GLY A 407 -15.44 10.81 11.50
CA GLY A 407 -16.37 10.04 10.69
C GLY A 407 -17.42 9.31 11.52
N SER A 408 -17.24 9.28 12.83
CA SER A 408 -18.24 8.84 13.77
C SER A 408 -19.34 9.88 13.94
N TYR A 409 -20.44 9.45 14.55
CA TYR A 409 -21.59 10.26 14.87
C TYR A 409 -21.76 10.35 16.37
N LYS A 410 -22.03 11.58 16.83
CA LYS A 410 -22.72 11.84 18.08
C LYS A 410 -24.23 11.84 17.79
N ILE A 411 -24.97 11.02 18.53
CA ILE A 411 -26.41 10.82 18.33
C ILE A 411 -27.14 11.34 19.56
N VAL A 412 -27.80 12.48 19.43
CA VAL A 412 -28.39 13.24 20.55
C VAL A 412 -29.89 12.99 20.62
N ASN A 413 -30.42 12.65 21.78
CA ASN A 413 -31.85 12.57 21.99
C ASN A 413 -32.47 13.97 22.06
N CYS A 414 -33.52 14.23 21.28
CA CYS A 414 -34.13 15.57 21.21
C CYS A 414 -34.96 15.95 22.44
N LYS A 415 -35.41 14.99 23.26
CA LYS A 415 -36.13 15.29 24.52
C LYS A 415 -35.17 15.70 25.63
N THR A 416 -34.05 14.98 25.78
CA THR A 416 -33.16 15.15 26.94
C THR A 416 -31.89 15.93 26.64
N GLY A 417 -31.51 16.08 25.37
CA GLY A 417 -30.22 16.66 24.96
C GLY A 417 -29.01 15.77 25.27
N LYS A 418 -29.23 14.59 25.87
CA LYS A 418 -28.20 13.58 26.14
C LYS A 418 -27.88 12.78 24.88
N VAL A 419 -26.75 12.08 24.90
CA VAL A 419 -26.23 11.34 23.73
C VAL A 419 -26.22 9.85 23.97
N ILE A 420 -26.39 9.05 22.91
CA ILE A 420 -26.30 7.59 22.98
C ILE A 420 -24.90 7.19 23.46
N ASP A 421 -24.87 6.41 24.54
CA ASP A 421 -23.70 5.88 25.26
C ASP A 421 -23.90 4.37 25.49
N TRP A 422 -22.87 3.66 25.94
CA TRP A 422 -22.99 2.22 26.25
C TRP A 422 -22.06 1.79 27.40
N ASP A 423 -22.51 0.79 28.16
CA ASP A 423 -21.78 0.27 29.32
C ASP A 423 -20.89 -0.93 28.93
N ASP A 424 -19.59 -0.83 29.21
CA ASP A 424 -18.61 -1.85 28.82
C ASP A 424 -18.75 -3.18 29.57
N LYS A 425 -19.39 -3.17 30.74
CA LYS A 425 -19.59 -4.36 31.56
C LYS A 425 -20.82 -5.15 31.15
N SER A 426 -21.95 -4.47 30.95
CA SER A 426 -23.23 -5.13 30.62
C SER A 426 -23.53 -5.19 29.13
N GLY A 427 -22.90 -4.33 28.32
CA GLY A 427 -23.27 -4.11 26.93
C GLY A 427 -24.55 -3.29 26.75
N ASN A 428 -25.15 -2.77 27.83
CA ASN A 428 -26.39 -2.00 27.74
C ASN A 428 -26.19 -0.65 27.03
N VAL A 429 -27.17 -0.21 26.25
CA VAL A 429 -27.18 1.11 25.60
C VAL A 429 -28.14 2.04 26.32
N TYR A 430 -27.69 3.24 26.60
CA TYR A 430 -28.43 4.25 27.35
C TYR A 430 -28.09 5.65 26.82
N VAL A 431 -28.70 6.71 27.36
CA VAL A 431 -28.28 8.08 27.07
C VAL A 431 -27.55 8.70 28.26
N ASN A 432 -26.53 9.50 27.99
CA ASN A 432 -25.75 10.18 29.02
C ASN A 432 -25.42 11.62 28.62
N SER A 433 -25.00 12.43 29.59
CA SER A 433 -24.47 13.76 29.30
C SER A 433 -23.26 13.67 28.37
N ASP A 434 -23.23 14.54 27.36
CA ASP A 434 -22.12 14.62 26.40
C ASP A 434 -20.82 14.99 27.13
N ASN A 435 -19.83 14.11 27.03
CA ASN A 435 -18.49 14.30 27.59
C ASN A 435 -17.38 14.04 26.55
N GLY A 436 -17.76 13.80 25.28
CA GLY A 436 -16.84 13.61 24.16
C GLY A 436 -16.01 12.32 24.19
N ASN A 437 -16.29 11.37 25.08
CA ASN A 437 -15.59 10.09 25.14
C ASN A 437 -15.86 9.22 23.89
N ASP A 438 -15.11 8.12 23.73
CA ASP A 438 -15.28 7.23 22.57
C ASP A 438 -16.47 6.26 22.69
N PHE A 439 -17.09 6.12 23.86
CA PHE A 439 -18.33 5.36 24.05
C PHE A 439 -19.54 6.08 23.43
N GLN A 440 -19.45 7.41 23.29
CA GLN A 440 -20.49 8.28 22.71
C GLN A 440 -20.34 8.51 21.20
N LYS A 441 -19.43 7.76 20.55
CA LYS A 441 -19.09 7.92 19.14
C LYS A 441 -19.42 6.67 18.36
N TRP A 442 -20.25 6.80 17.32
CA TRP A 442 -20.80 5.69 16.58
C TRP A 442 -20.46 5.79 15.10
N TYR A 443 -19.76 4.80 14.56
CA TYR A 443 -19.60 4.64 13.12
C TYR A 443 -20.86 4.00 12.53
N ILE A 444 -21.27 4.49 11.36
CA ILE A 444 -22.42 3.96 10.64
C ILE A 444 -21.90 3.17 9.44
N TYR A 445 -22.39 1.95 9.23
CA TYR A 445 -22.07 1.08 8.09
C TYR A 445 -23.36 0.64 7.39
N GLY A 446 -23.26 -0.08 6.27
CA GLY A 446 -24.41 -0.58 5.51
C GLY A 446 -24.95 0.44 4.51
N GLU A 447 -26.24 0.33 4.16
CA GLU A 447 -26.88 1.16 3.13
C GLU A 447 -28.28 1.62 3.54
N SER A 448 -28.89 2.50 2.73
CA SER A 448 -30.21 3.08 2.99
C SER A 448 -31.26 1.99 3.15
N GLY A 449 -31.71 1.79 4.40
CA GLY A 449 -32.70 0.78 4.77
C GLY A 449 -32.17 -0.35 5.65
N ALA A 450 -30.85 -0.47 5.86
CA ALA A 450 -30.22 -1.46 6.74
C ALA A 450 -28.84 -1.00 7.23
N TYR A 451 -28.81 0.12 7.95
CA TYR A 451 -27.59 0.63 8.59
C TYR A 451 -27.20 -0.19 9.82
N ILE A 452 -25.90 -0.22 10.11
CA ILE A 452 -25.34 -0.80 11.33
C ILE A 452 -24.61 0.30 12.09
N LEU A 453 -24.86 0.40 13.40
CA LEU A 453 -24.21 1.37 14.27
C LEU A 453 -23.17 0.65 15.14
N LYS A 454 -21.90 1.03 15.00
CA LYS A 454 -20.77 0.43 15.72
C LYS A 454 -20.13 1.47 16.64
N PRO A 455 -19.99 1.22 17.96
CA PRO A 455 -19.22 2.11 18.82
C PRO A 455 -17.76 2.21 18.36
N LYS A 456 -17.16 3.40 18.51
CA LYS A 456 -15.79 3.66 18.10
C LYS A 456 -14.78 2.75 18.80
N ASN A 457 -15.01 2.45 20.09
CA ASN A 457 -14.12 1.70 20.96
C ASN A 457 -14.51 0.22 21.16
N SER A 458 -15.35 -0.35 20.29
CA SER A 458 -15.78 -1.76 20.39
C SER A 458 -15.82 -2.45 19.03
N SER A 459 -15.68 -3.77 19.02
CA SER A 459 -15.96 -4.62 17.86
C SER A 459 -17.42 -5.09 17.80
N CYS A 460 -18.24 -4.83 18.82
CA CYS A 460 -19.68 -5.11 18.82
C CYS A 460 -20.47 -4.04 18.03
N VAL A 461 -21.75 -4.29 17.79
CA VAL A 461 -22.69 -3.34 17.15
C VAL A 461 -23.98 -3.21 17.93
N LEU A 462 -24.71 -2.12 17.67
CA LEU A 462 -26.06 -1.90 18.17
C LEU A 462 -26.94 -3.11 17.81
N ASP A 463 -27.67 -3.61 18.79
CA ASP A 463 -28.38 -4.88 18.72
C ASP A 463 -29.66 -4.81 19.56
N ILE A 464 -30.70 -5.50 19.09
CA ILE A 464 -31.91 -5.74 19.86
C ILE A 464 -31.76 -7.04 20.64
N THR A 465 -31.88 -6.94 21.96
CA THR A 465 -31.67 -8.07 22.88
C THR A 465 -32.49 -9.29 22.47
N SER A 466 -31.81 -10.41 22.23
CA SER A 466 -32.39 -11.68 21.78
C SER A 466 -33.21 -11.61 20.48
N GLY A 467 -33.04 -10.56 19.67
CA GLY A 467 -33.83 -10.31 18.46
C GLY A 467 -35.33 -10.11 18.72
N SER A 468 -35.69 -9.72 19.95
CA SER A 468 -37.09 -9.57 20.36
C SER A 468 -37.82 -8.50 19.55
N VAL A 469 -39.00 -8.82 19.01
CA VAL A 469 -39.87 -7.85 18.32
C VAL A 469 -40.89 -7.17 19.26
N ASN A 470 -40.84 -7.48 20.56
CA ASN A 470 -41.80 -6.98 21.53
C ASN A 470 -41.58 -5.49 21.85
N ASP A 471 -42.65 -4.83 22.26
CA ASP A 471 -42.55 -3.45 22.76
C ASP A 471 -41.82 -3.46 24.10
N GLY A 472 -40.85 -2.56 24.27
CA GLY A 472 -39.94 -2.55 25.42
C GLY A 472 -38.73 -3.47 25.29
N ALA A 473 -38.48 -4.09 24.13
CA ALA A 473 -37.26 -4.86 23.91
C ALA A 473 -36.00 -3.98 24.07
N ASN A 474 -35.07 -4.44 24.91
CA ASN A 474 -33.89 -3.65 25.28
C ASN A 474 -32.90 -3.52 24.12
N VAL A 475 -32.27 -2.35 24.00
CA VAL A 475 -31.18 -2.10 23.05
C VAL A 475 -29.85 -2.30 23.78
N GLN A 476 -28.96 -3.05 23.14
CA GLN A 476 -27.64 -3.38 23.66
C GLN A 476 -26.59 -3.22 22.55
N ILE A 477 -25.33 -3.47 22.89
CA ILE A 477 -24.32 -3.84 21.92
C ILE A 477 -24.08 -5.35 21.97
N TYR A 478 -23.85 -5.96 20.81
CA TYR A 478 -23.59 -7.40 20.71
C TYR A 478 -22.61 -7.72 19.58
N ASN A 479 -21.98 -8.89 19.67
CA ASN A 479 -21.14 -9.39 18.58
C ASN A 479 -21.96 -9.48 17.28
N TRP A 480 -21.39 -9.05 16.16
CA TRP A 480 -22.10 -9.18 14.90
C TRP A 480 -22.35 -10.61 14.52
N ASN A 481 -23.61 -10.83 14.16
CA ASN A 481 -24.12 -12.10 13.71
C ASN A 481 -24.95 -11.96 12.43
N GLY A 482 -25.03 -10.75 11.85
CA GLY A 482 -25.69 -10.51 10.57
C GLY A 482 -27.22 -10.51 10.60
N THR A 483 -27.82 -10.69 11.78
CA THR A 483 -29.27 -10.77 11.93
C THR A 483 -29.94 -9.42 11.75
N THR A 484 -31.26 -9.42 11.57
CA THR A 484 -32.05 -8.19 11.50
C THR A 484 -32.14 -7.43 12.82
N ALA A 485 -31.76 -8.05 13.94
CA ALA A 485 -31.65 -7.38 15.24
C ALA A 485 -30.56 -6.29 15.25
N GLN A 486 -29.61 -6.34 14.30
CA GLN A 486 -28.44 -5.46 14.22
C GLN A 486 -28.51 -4.46 13.07
N LYS A 487 -29.68 -4.34 12.43
CA LYS A 487 -29.90 -3.52 11.24
C LYS A 487 -31.00 -2.49 11.51
N PHE A 488 -30.73 -1.24 11.16
CA PHE A 488 -31.58 -0.09 11.49
C PHE A 488 -31.80 0.82 10.29
N GLN A 489 -32.96 1.46 10.21
CA GLN A 489 -33.19 2.60 9.34
C GLN A 489 -32.89 3.90 10.08
N ILE A 490 -32.30 4.86 9.35
CA ILE A 490 -32.17 6.25 9.78
C ILE A 490 -33.15 7.05 8.93
N TRP A 491 -34.35 7.26 9.45
CA TRP A 491 -35.44 7.93 8.73
C TRP A 491 -35.41 9.42 9.02
N LYS A 492 -34.89 10.22 8.09
CA LYS A 492 -34.76 11.67 8.26
C LYS A 492 -36.12 12.36 8.40
N LEU A 493 -36.16 13.35 9.28
CA LEU A 493 -37.36 14.12 9.60
C LEU A 493 -37.16 15.59 9.25
N ASP A 494 -38.24 16.21 8.79
CA ASP A 494 -38.40 17.66 8.84
C ASP A 494 -38.90 18.02 10.26
N TYR A 495 -37.99 17.92 11.22
CA TYR A 495 -38.27 18.12 12.64
C TYR A 495 -37.66 19.42 13.12
N THR A 496 -38.51 20.28 13.67
CA THR A 496 -38.11 21.51 14.36
C THR A 496 -38.20 21.26 15.86
N PRO A 497 -37.07 21.11 16.58
CA PRO A 497 -37.10 20.91 18.02
C PRO A 497 -37.75 22.10 18.72
N VAL A 498 -38.64 21.82 19.66
CA VAL A 498 -39.16 22.83 20.59
C VAL A 498 -38.06 23.11 21.61
N LEU A 499 -37.38 24.25 21.47
CA LEU A 499 -36.28 24.64 22.36
C LEU A 499 -36.86 25.29 23.65
N PRO A 500 -36.68 24.70 24.85
CA PRO A 500 -37.17 25.31 26.09
C PRO A 500 -36.51 26.66 26.33
N GLY A 501 -37.33 27.69 26.49
CA GLY A 501 -36.94 29.09 26.63
C GLY A 501 -36.91 29.87 25.31
N ASP A 502 -37.06 29.23 24.15
CA ASP A 502 -37.29 29.89 22.87
C ASP A 502 -38.79 30.24 22.76
N LEU A 503 -39.10 31.52 22.93
CA LEU A 503 -40.47 32.02 22.90
C LEU A 503 -40.85 32.57 21.52
N ASN A 504 -39.90 32.81 20.63
CA ASN A 504 -40.18 33.35 19.29
C ASN A 504 -40.14 32.26 18.19
N SER A 505 -39.75 31.03 18.54
CA SER A 505 -39.64 29.87 17.66
C SER A 505 -38.64 30.05 16.51
N ASP A 506 -37.59 30.84 16.73
CA ASP A 506 -36.49 31.01 15.77
C ASP A 506 -35.36 29.97 15.93
N ASN A 507 -35.53 29.02 16.85
CA ASN A 507 -34.59 27.98 17.26
C ASN A 507 -33.31 28.49 17.91
N THR A 508 -33.30 29.74 18.39
CA THR A 508 -32.17 30.32 19.10
C THR A 508 -32.62 30.89 20.44
N LEU A 509 -31.80 30.65 21.49
CA LEU A 509 -32.06 31.21 22.80
C LEU A 509 -31.35 32.55 22.91
N THR A 510 -32.10 33.65 22.88
CA THR A 510 -31.52 35.00 22.87
C THR A 510 -32.17 35.92 23.89
N THR A 511 -31.63 37.14 24.02
CA THR A 511 -32.26 38.20 24.81
C THR A 511 -33.66 38.55 24.29
N ALA A 512 -33.98 38.26 23.02
CA ALA A 512 -35.33 38.48 22.49
C ALA A 512 -36.36 37.59 23.21
N ASP A 513 -36.02 36.35 23.53
CA ASP A 513 -36.90 35.43 24.27
C ASP A 513 -37.12 35.88 25.71
N ALA A 514 -36.04 36.35 26.36
CA ALA A 514 -36.14 36.93 27.70
C ALA A 514 -37.01 38.19 27.72
N VAL A 515 -36.97 39.01 26.66
CA VAL A 515 -37.88 40.15 26.50
C VAL A 515 -39.32 39.68 26.31
N LEU A 516 -39.56 38.63 25.50
CA LEU A 516 -40.91 38.09 25.32
C LEU A 516 -41.50 37.57 26.63
N LEU A 517 -40.71 36.81 27.40
CA LEU A 517 -41.14 36.28 28.69
C LEU A 517 -41.37 37.41 29.69
N GLN A 518 -40.49 38.42 29.74
CA GLN A 518 -40.67 39.59 30.59
C GLN A 518 -41.94 40.39 30.27
N ARG A 519 -42.25 40.58 28.99
CA ARG A 519 -43.46 41.29 28.56
C ARG A 519 -44.74 40.52 28.88
N TYR A 520 -44.70 39.19 28.82
CA TYR A 520 -45.78 38.35 29.33
C TYR A 520 -45.98 38.53 30.84
N LEU A 521 -44.90 38.49 31.64
CA LEU A 521 -44.97 38.67 33.09
C LEU A 521 -45.47 40.07 33.51
N LEU A 522 -45.24 41.08 32.67
CA LEU A 522 -45.76 42.44 32.83
C LEU A 522 -47.20 42.61 32.32
N GLN A 523 -47.85 41.53 31.87
CA GLN A 523 -49.20 41.55 31.28
C GLN A 523 -49.34 42.39 29.99
N GLU A 524 -48.24 42.66 29.31
CA GLU A 524 -48.25 43.38 28.02
C GLU A 524 -48.60 42.47 26.82
N ARG A 525 -48.62 41.15 27.05
CA ARG A 525 -48.79 40.10 26.04
C ARG A 525 -49.32 38.82 26.68
N THR A 526 -50.00 37.99 25.90
CA THR A 526 -50.30 36.58 26.21
C THR A 526 -49.38 35.63 25.43
N LEU A 527 -49.07 34.46 25.98
CA LEU A 527 -48.35 33.39 25.28
C LEU A 527 -49.33 32.44 24.59
N THR A 528 -48.95 31.89 23.44
CA THR A 528 -49.64 30.72 22.88
C THR A 528 -49.39 29.50 23.76
N GLN A 529 -50.16 28.42 23.55
CA GLN A 529 -49.94 27.17 24.29
C GLN A 529 -48.52 26.62 24.10
N SER A 530 -47.95 26.71 22.90
CA SER A 530 -46.58 26.25 22.61
C SER A 530 -45.53 27.15 23.29
N GLN A 531 -45.73 28.46 23.25
CA GLN A 531 -44.84 29.42 23.91
C GLN A 531 -44.91 29.31 25.43
N TRP A 532 -46.09 28.98 25.96
CA TRP A 532 -46.27 28.75 27.38
C TRP A 532 -45.50 27.50 27.82
N GLN A 533 -45.56 26.43 27.03
CA GLN A 533 -44.79 25.20 27.26
C GLN A 533 -43.27 25.42 27.19
N THR A 534 -42.78 26.27 26.28
CA THR A 534 -41.35 26.61 26.24
C THR A 534 -40.95 27.57 27.34
N ALA A 535 -41.87 28.39 27.84
CA ALA A 535 -41.61 29.35 28.90
C ALA A 535 -41.58 28.75 30.31
N ASP A 536 -42.22 27.59 30.55
CA ASP A 536 -42.15 26.86 31.83
C ASP A 536 -40.82 26.08 31.90
N LEU A 537 -39.77 26.76 32.36
CA LEU A 537 -38.39 26.26 32.33
C LEU A 537 -38.04 25.38 33.52
N ASN A 538 -38.79 25.49 34.62
CA ASN A 538 -38.64 24.63 35.79
C ASN A 538 -39.64 23.45 35.81
N ALA A 539 -40.57 23.40 34.84
CA ALA A 539 -41.61 22.39 34.71
C ALA A 539 -42.52 22.30 35.95
N ASP A 540 -42.77 23.42 36.63
CA ASP A 540 -43.65 23.48 37.81
C ASP A 540 -45.13 23.67 37.45
N GLY A 541 -45.44 23.82 36.16
CA GLY A 541 -46.79 24.02 35.66
C GLY A 541 -47.25 25.48 35.74
N THR A 542 -46.35 26.42 36.04
CA THR A 542 -46.62 27.86 36.04
C THR A 542 -45.49 28.63 35.35
N VAL A 543 -45.85 29.63 34.54
CA VAL A 543 -44.86 30.53 33.93
C VAL A 543 -44.77 31.81 34.75
N ASN A 544 -43.68 32.01 35.46
CA ASN A 544 -43.50 33.10 36.42
C ASN A 544 -42.06 33.68 36.41
N GLY A 545 -41.73 34.52 37.42
CA GLY A 545 -40.42 35.16 37.52
C GLY A 545 -39.23 34.21 37.71
N PHE A 546 -39.46 33.00 38.22
CA PHE A 546 -38.43 31.95 38.34
C PHE A 546 -38.00 31.45 36.97
N ASP A 547 -38.93 31.28 36.03
CA ASP A 547 -38.59 30.91 34.65
C ASP A 547 -37.78 32.00 33.96
N LEU A 548 -38.16 33.27 34.14
CA LEU A 548 -37.36 34.38 33.59
C LEU A 548 -35.95 34.41 34.16
N ALA A 549 -35.78 34.06 35.45
CA ALA A 549 -34.46 33.95 36.05
C ALA A 549 -33.64 32.80 35.46
N LEU A 550 -34.24 31.62 35.26
CA LEU A 550 -33.61 30.47 34.59
C LEU A 550 -33.26 30.78 33.13
N LEU A 551 -34.15 31.45 32.41
CA LEU A 551 -33.91 31.88 31.03
C LEU A 551 -32.72 32.83 30.96
N ARG A 552 -32.68 33.85 31.82
CA ARG A 552 -31.55 34.77 31.91
C ARG A 552 -30.26 34.04 32.26
N GLN A 553 -30.28 33.11 33.22
CA GLN A 553 -29.10 32.31 33.57
C GLN A 553 -28.55 31.55 32.36
N LYS A 554 -29.43 30.95 31.54
CA LYS A 554 -29.04 30.25 30.30
C LYS A 554 -28.47 31.18 29.22
N LEU A 555 -28.73 32.49 29.28
CA LEU A 555 -28.20 33.48 28.32
C LEU A 555 -26.82 34.05 28.70
N VAL A 556 -26.41 33.91 29.97
CA VAL A 556 -25.12 34.45 30.46
C VAL A 556 -24.04 33.38 30.64
N GLY A 557 -24.39 32.09 30.48
CA GLY A 557 -23.45 30.97 30.46
C GLY A 557 -23.19 30.51 29.04
#